data_AF-A0AAW0K7Y3-F1
#
_entry.id   AF-A0AAW0K7Y3-F1
#
_cell.length_a   1.000
_cell.length_b   1.000
_cell.length_c   1.000
_cell.angle_alpha   90.00
_cell.angle_beta   90.00
_cell.angle_gamma   90.00
#
_symmetry.space_group_name_H-M   'P 1'
#
loop_
_entity.id
_entity.type
_entity.pdbx_description
1 polymer ?
#
loop_
_entity_poly.entity_id
_entity_poly.type
_entity_poly.pdbx_seq_one_letter_code
_entity_poly.pdbx_strand_id
1 'polypeptide(L)'
;MGTRSALFLNYILNFSDTSNQEETYFTNNRYYNSTNRLQLYWLESIRQWNLLWAQPRTQCEIFAFCGAFGCCNQQTLPFCSCIQGFEPRSSGNWELSDYTAGCARKPPLQCENNNQTTGEPDEFVMLSNVQLPVNPVSFENGSIEECKSACLNSCSCTGYALNDYNCSIWIGDLINLQQLSANNHSARDFYVKVAASVLSPEITHASGNKRKLWIIVVLAISLTAISSAAFI
;
A
#
# COMPACT_ATOMS: atom_id res chain seq x y z
N MET A 1 28.43 -4.89 15.47
CA MET A 1 27.93 -4.77 16.86
C MET A 1 26.76 -5.73 17.03
N GLY A 2 27.04 -7.01 17.26
CA GLY A 2 26.03 -8.04 17.42
C GLY A 2 26.67 -9.16 18.21
N THR A 3 26.27 -9.33 19.48
CA THR A 3 26.61 -10.47 20.35
C THR A 3 26.02 -10.37 21.76
N ARG A 4 25.37 -9.27 22.16
CA ARG A 4 24.83 -9.13 23.54
C ARG A 4 23.39 -9.61 23.76
N SER A 5 22.56 -9.74 22.72
CA SER A 5 21.14 -10.11 22.91
C SER A 5 20.88 -11.62 23.01
N ALA A 6 21.80 -12.48 22.58
CA ALA A 6 21.60 -13.94 22.63
C ALA A 6 21.85 -14.53 24.04
N LEU A 7 22.75 -13.93 24.83
CA LEU A 7 23.13 -14.45 26.14
C LEU A 7 22.09 -14.21 27.23
N PHE A 8 21.24 -13.17 27.09
CA PHE A 8 20.25 -12.82 28.10
C PHE A 8 19.02 -13.76 28.10
N LEU A 9 18.71 -14.40 26.96
CA LEU A 9 17.57 -15.32 26.81
C LEU A 9 17.85 -16.73 27.33
N ASN A 10 19.12 -17.17 27.32
CA ASN A 10 19.49 -18.54 27.74
C ASN A 10 19.50 -18.74 29.26
N TYR A 11 19.57 -17.69 30.07
CA TYR A 11 19.62 -17.83 31.52
C TYR A 11 18.28 -18.24 32.15
N ILE A 12 17.18 -18.18 31.39
CA ILE A 12 15.80 -18.36 31.92
C ILE A 12 15.14 -19.67 31.42
N LEU A 13 15.63 -20.30 30.35
CA LEU A 13 14.86 -21.35 29.65
C LEU A 13 15.59 -22.71 29.65
N ASN A 14 15.12 -23.64 30.49
CA ASN A 14 15.43 -25.07 30.34
C ASN A 14 14.61 -25.64 29.18
N PHE A 15 15.27 -26.21 28.17
CA PHE A 15 14.64 -26.86 27.03
C PHE A 15 14.70 -28.39 27.19
N SER A 16 13.55 -29.06 27.11
CA SER A 16 13.46 -30.48 26.79
C SER A 16 12.42 -30.67 25.69
N ASP A 17 12.81 -31.37 24.63
CA ASP A 17 12.02 -31.55 23.42
C ASP A 17 11.40 -32.95 23.42
N THR A 18 10.07 -33.03 23.34
CA THR A 18 9.35 -34.28 23.10
C THR A 18 8.18 -33.98 22.17
N SER A 19 8.23 -34.49 20.93
CA SER A 19 7.12 -34.41 19.99
C SER A 19 6.11 -35.52 20.27
N ASN A 20 4.82 -35.19 20.34
CA ASN A 20 3.74 -36.07 19.88
C ASN A 20 2.49 -35.26 19.52
N GLN A 21 1.73 -35.83 18.58
CA GLN A 21 0.58 -35.23 17.91
C GLN A 21 -0.66 -35.25 18.82
N GLU A 22 -1.37 -34.11 18.82
CA GLU A 22 -2.69 -33.88 19.45
C GLU A 22 -2.81 -33.86 20.98
N GLU A 23 -2.00 -33.09 21.74
CA GLU A 23 -2.48 -32.68 23.08
C GLU A 23 -2.04 -31.26 23.48
N THR A 24 -2.84 -30.64 24.35
CA THR A 24 -2.53 -29.37 25.00
C THR A 24 -1.59 -29.68 26.17
N TYR A 25 -0.32 -29.26 26.08
CA TYR A 25 0.68 -29.56 27.11
C TYR A 25 0.99 -28.35 27.98
N PHE A 26 0.77 -28.49 29.28
CA PHE A 26 1.45 -27.67 30.29
C PHE A 26 2.84 -28.27 30.54
N THR A 27 3.84 -27.84 29.78
CA THR A 27 5.24 -28.02 30.20
C THR A 27 5.59 -26.79 31.03
N ASN A 28 5.88 -27.00 32.32
CA ASN A 28 6.02 -25.97 33.36
C ASN A 28 6.43 -24.59 32.80
N ASN A 29 5.44 -23.69 32.76
CA ASN A 29 5.50 -22.28 32.34
C ASN A 29 5.38 -21.91 30.86
N ARG A 30 4.84 -22.75 29.96
CA ARG A 30 4.59 -22.34 28.56
C ARG A 30 3.16 -22.64 28.10
N TYR A 31 2.49 -21.66 27.49
CA TYR A 31 1.18 -21.77 26.86
C TYR A 31 1.30 -21.60 25.33
N TYR A 32 0.56 -22.41 24.57
CA TYR A 32 0.51 -22.36 23.10
C TYR A 32 -0.95 -22.34 22.63
N ASN A 33 -1.31 -21.38 21.76
CA ASN A 33 -2.60 -21.37 21.04
C ASN A 33 -2.36 -21.71 19.57
N SER A 34 -3.18 -22.59 19.00
CA SER A 34 -3.04 -23.12 17.64
C SER A 34 -3.45 -22.15 16.53
N THR A 35 -4.19 -21.08 16.84
CA THR A 35 -4.67 -20.09 15.85
C THR A 35 -3.83 -18.82 15.81
N ASN A 36 -3.24 -18.43 16.95
CA ASN A 36 -2.27 -17.34 17.08
C ASN A 36 -1.07 -17.89 17.83
N ARG A 37 0.12 -17.90 17.20
CA ARG A 37 1.32 -18.43 17.84
C ARG A 37 1.80 -17.46 18.91
N LEU A 38 1.24 -17.61 20.09
CA LEU A 38 1.52 -16.84 21.29
C LEU A 38 2.30 -17.73 22.24
N GLN A 39 3.45 -17.25 22.72
CA GLN A 39 4.19 -17.90 23.78
C GLN A 39 4.23 -16.97 24.99
N LEU A 40 3.67 -17.45 26.09
CA LEU A 40 3.69 -16.78 27.38
C LEU A 40 4.67 -17.50 28.32
N TYR A 41 5.21 -16.77 29.29
CA TYR A 41 5.99 -17.32 30.39
C TYR A 41 5.56 -16.72 31.72
N TRP A 42 5.57 -17.52 32.78
CA TRP A 42 5.17 -17.09 34.11
C TRP A 42 6.32 -16.37 34.80
N LEU A 43 6.10 -15.13 35.25
CA LEU A 43 7.09 -14.35 35.99
C LEU A 43 6.73 -14.33 37.48
N GLU A 44 7.44 -15.12 38.27
CA GLU A 44 7.15 -15.28 39.70
C GLU A 44 7.30 -13.98 40.50
N SER A 45 8.25 -13.12 40.13
CA SER A 45 8.53 -11.84 40.80
C SER A 45 7.35 -10.88 40.81
N ILE A 46 6.45 -10.98 39.82
CA ILE A 46 5.28 -10.13 39.64
C ILE A 46 3.98 -10.92 39.53
N ARG A 47 4.04 -12.25 39.71
CA ARG A 47 2.91 -13.21 39.67
C ARG A 47 1.99 -13.00 38.46
N GLN A 48 2.57 -12.82 37.28
CA GLN A 48 1.81 -12.65 36.04
C GLN A 48 2.45 -13.35 34.85
N TRP A 49 1.61 -13.75 33.91
CA TRP A 49 2.01 -14.20 32.58
C TRP A 49 2.54 -13.03 31.76
N ASN A 50 3.75 -13.18 31.25
CA ASN A 50 4.37 -12.22 30.34
C ASN A 50 4.45 -12.79 28.93
N LEU A 51 4.25 -11.93 27.94
CA LEU A 51 4.39 -12.30 26.54
C LEU A 51 5.87 -12.46 26.21
N LEU A 52 6.30 -13.66 25.83
CA LEU A 52 7.64 -13.89 25.31
C LEU A 52 7.70 -13.54 23.81
N TRP A 53 6.72 -14.03 23.04
CA TRP A 53 6.56 -13.66 21.64
C TRP A 53 5.13 -13.94 21.15
N ALA A 54 4.74 -13.21 20.11
CA ALA A 54 3.52 -13.41 19.34
C ALA A 54 3.88 -13.47 17.85
N GLN A 55 3.05 -14.16 17.07
CA GLN A 55 3.02 -14.03 15.60
C GLN A 55 1.56 -14.06 15.16
N PRO A 56 1.08 -13.06 14.39
CA PRO A 56 1.78 -11.84 13.96
C PRO A 56 2.03 -10.85 15.11
N ARG A 57 3.11 -10.06 15.03
CA ARG A 57 3.45 -9.02 16.02
C ARG A 57 2.85 -7.66 15.70
N THR A 58 2.58 -7.44 14.42
CA THR A 58 2.18 -6.15 13.87
C THR A 58 0.97 -6.33 12.95
N GLN A 59 0.23 -5.24 12.71
CA GLN A 59 -0.95 -5.25 11.86
C GLN A 59 -0.58 -5.65 10.43
N CYS A 60 0.54 -5.15 9.89
CA CYS A 60 0.98 -5.49 8.54
C CYS A 60 1.50 -6.92 8.37
N GLU A 61 1.79 -7.65 9.46
CA GLU A 61 2.08 -9.08 9.41
C GLU A 61 0.82 -9.95 9.28
N ILE A 62 -0.37 -9.36 9.48
CA ILE A 62 -1.65 -10.05 9.24
C ILE A 62 -1.84 -10.14 7.73
N PHE A 63 -2.01 -11.37 7.24
CA PHE A 63 -2.23 -11.63 5.83
C PHE A 63 -3.41 -10.82 5.29
N ALA A 64 -3.19 -10.09 4.20
CA ALA A 64 -4.20 -9.29 3.52
C ALA A 64 -4.88 -8.22 4.40
N PHE A 65 -4.18 -7.69 5.42
CA PHE A 65 -4.72 -6.69 6.34
C PHE A 65 -5.37 -5.47 5.64
N CYS A 66 -4.75 -4.97 4.58
CA CYS A 66 -5.25 -3.82 3.81
C CYS A 66 -6.14 -4.18 2.61
N GLY A 67 -6.51 -5.45 2.47
CA GLY A 67 -7.26 -5.93 1.30
C GLY A 67 -6.48 -5.83 -0.01
N ALA A 68 -7.18 -6.05 -1.13
CA ALA A 68 -6.59 -5.95 -2.47
C ALA A 68 -6.24 -4.51 -2.83
N PHE A 69 -5.12 -4.31 -3.52
CA PHE A 69 -4.60 -2.99 -3.96
C PHE A 69 -4.35 -1.98 -2.83
N GLY A 70 -4.40 -2.42 -1.57
CA GLY A 70 -3.98 -1.66 -0.40
C GLY A 70 -2.54 -1.95 -0.02
N CYS A 71 -1.81 -0.91 0.38
CA CYS A 71 -0.46 -0.99 0.93
C CYS A 71 -0.49 -0.79 2.44
N CYS A 72 0.08 -1.73 3.19
CA CYS A 72 0.23 -1.61 4.63
C CYS A 72 1.53 -0.91 5.01
N ASN A 73 1.48 0.08 5.88
CA ASN A 73 2.65 0.74 6.44
C ASN A 73 2.54 0.78 7.97
N GLN A 74 3.43 0.04 8.64
CA GLN A 74 3.44 -0.08 10.09
C GLN A 74 3.78 1.23 10.81
N GLN A 75 4.32 2.22 10.09
CA GLN A 75 4.80 3.49 10.64
C GLN A 75 3.78 4.63 10.50
N THR A 76 2.65 4.41 9.80
CA THR A 76 1.63 5.45 9.57
C THR A 76 0.30 5.12 10.22
N LEU A 77 -0.49 6.16 10.47
CA LEU A 77 -1.90 6.04 10.84
C LEU A 77 -2.72 6.91 9.86
N PRO A 78 -3.69 6.33 9.11
CA PRO A 78 -4.06 4.91 9.08
C PRO A 78 -2.92 4.00 8.56
N PHE A 79 -2.92 2.73 8.99
CA PHE A 79 -1.91 1.75 8.56
C PHE A 79 -2.05 1.39 7.07
N CYS A 80 -3.26 1.50 6.52
CA CYS A 80 -3.56 1.13 5.15
C CYS A 80 -3.77 2.38 4.28
N SER A 81 -3.20 2.34 3.09
CA SER A 81 -3.40 3.35 2.05
C SER A 81 -3.65 2.66 0.71
N CYS A 82 -4.48 3.25 -0.14
CA CYS A 82 -4.63 2.79 -1.51
C CYS A 82 -3.42 3.21 -2.34
N ILE A 83 -3.01 2.35 -3.26
CA ILE A 83 -1.99 2.68 -4.26
C ILE A 83 -2.48 3.87 -5.10
N GLN A 84 -1.57 4.74 -5.55
CA GLN A 84 -1.93 5.85 -6.45
C GLN A 84 -2.70 5.34 -7.68
N GLY A 85 -3.82 5.99 -8.02
CA GLY A 85 -4.75 5.53 -9.05
C GLY A 85 -5.78 4.50 -8.56
N PHE A 86 -5.89 4.31 -7.24
CA PHE A 86 -6.91 3.47 -6.60
C PHE A 86 -7.60 4.24 -5.47
N GLU A 87 -8.86 3.94 -5.24
CA GLU A 87 -9.69 4.49 -4.17
C GLU A 87 -10.30 3.36 -3.33
N PRO A 88 -10.64 3.58 -2.04
CA PRO A 88 -11.30 2.56 -1.24
C PRO A 88 -12.59 2.03 -1.90
N ARG A 89 -12.81 0.71 -1.90
CA ARG A 89 -14.05 0.12 -2.43
C ARG A 89 -15.29 0.55 -1.62
N SER A 90 -15.11 0.75 -0.31
CA SER A 90 -16.12 1.30 0.60
C SER A 90 -15.48 2.38 1.46
N SER A 91 -15.77 3.65 1.18
CA SER A 91 -15.25 4.77 1.97
C SER A 91 -15.72 4.69 3.43
N GLY A 92 -16.97 4.30 3.68
CA GLY A 92 -17.52 4.16 5.03
C GLY A 92 -16.79 3.11 5.87
N ASN A 93 -16.48 1.94 5.29
CA ASN A 93 -15.69 0.92 5.99
C ASN A 93 -14.26 1.40 6.22
N TRP A 94 -13.67 2.08 5.23
CA TRP A 94 -12.31 2.61 5.31
C TRP A 94 -12.14 3.63 6.44
N GLU A 95 -13.11 4.53 6.62
CA GLU A 95 -13.16 5.49 7.73
C GLU A 95 -13.27 4.81 9.10
N LEU A 96 -13.90 3.63 9.16
CA LEU A 96 -13.99 2.79 10.35
C LEU A 96 -12.79 1.85 10.52
N SER A 97 -11.73 2.02 9.74
CA SER A 97 -10.54 1.15 9.72
C SER A 97 -10.83 -0.31 9.35
N ASP A 98 -11.92 -0.56 8.63
CA ASP A 98 -12.20 -1.84 7.97
C ASP A 98 -11.70 -1.77 6.52
N TYR A 99 -10.51 -2.31 6.31
CA TYR A 99 -9.82 -2.32 5.01
C TYR A 99 -10.07 -3.61 4.21
N THR A 100 -10.93 -4.52 4.68
CA THR A 100 -11.11 -5.86 4.11
C THR A 100 -11.54 -5.84 2.65
N ALA A 101 -12.35 -4.85 2.26
CA ALA A 101 -12.78 -4.65 0.88
C ALA A 101 -11.65 -4.17 -0.05
N GLY A 102 -10.55 -3.65 0.50
CA GLY A 102 -9.43 -3.11 -0.27
C GLY A 102 -9.80 -1.89 -1.11
N CYS A 103 -9.05 -1.69 -2.18
CA CYS A 103 -9.17 -0.57 -3.10
C CYS A 103 -9.62 -1.02 -4.49
N ALA A 104 -10.34 -0.15 -5.19
CA ALA A 104 -10.69 -0.30 -6.60
C ALA A 104 -9.88 0.68 -7.44
N ARG A 105 -9.52 0.23 -8.64
CA ARG A 105 -8.84 1.06 -9.64
C ARG A 105 -9.74 2.20 -10.08
N LYS A 106 -9.17 3.40 -10.21
CA LYS A 106 -9.85 4.54 -10.81
C LYS A 106 -8.82 5.55 -11.35
N PRO A 107 -8.86 5.88 -12.65
CA PRO A 107 -9.78 5.44 -13.71
C PRO A 107 -9.47 4.04 -14.27
N PRO A 108 -10.40 3.41 -15.04
CA PRO A 108 -10.18 2.09 -15.66
C PRO A 108 -9.00 2.10 -16.64
N LEU A 109 -8.44 0.92 -16.88
CA LEU A 109 -7.35 0.76 -17.85
C LEU A 109 -7.85 0.98 -19.28
N GLN A 110 -6.94 1.34 -20.18
CA GLN A 110 -7.25 1.47 -21.60
C GLN A 110 -7.77 0.14 -22.17
N CYS A 111 -7.09 -0.97 -21.85
CA CYS A 111 -7.45 -2.29 -22.38
C CYS A 111 -8.78 -2.84 -21.81
N GLU A 112 -9.29 -2.28 -20.71
CA GLU A 112 -10.62 -2.59 -20.16
C GLU A 112 -11.73 -1.83 -20.90
N ASN A 113 -11.38 -0.77 -21.64
CA ASN A 113 -12.33 0.09 -22.33
C ASN A 113 -12.50 -0.35 -23.80
N ASN A 114 -13.43 -1.28 -24.03
CA ASN A 114 -13.74 -1.82 -25.37
C ASN A 114 -14.15 -0.77 -26.42
N ASN A 115 -14.42 0.47 -26.01
CA ASN A 115 -14.92 1.55 -26.87
C ASN A 115 -13.83 2.58 -27.26
N GLN A 116 -12.59 2.44 -26.79
CA GLN A 116 -11.51 3.40 -27.05
C GLN A 116 -10.28 2.71 -27.67
N THR A 117 -10.25 2.65 -28.99
CA THR A 117 -9.04 2.32 -29.79
C THR A 117 -8.04 3.48 -29.87
N THR A 118 -8.35 4.64 -29.25
CA THR A 118 -7.57 5.90 -29.36
C THR A 118 -7.11 6.48 -28.01
N GLY A 119 -7.15 5.69 -26.93
CA GLY A 119 -6.64 6.09 -25.62
C GLY A 119 -5.11 6.06 -25.52
N GLU A 120 -4.54 6.81 -24.56
CA GLU A 120 -3.13 6.69 -24.19
C GLU A 120 -2.84 5.31 -23.58
N PRO A 121 -1.67 4.71 -23.87
CA PRO A 121 -1.28 3.41 -23.32
C PRO A 121 -1.25 3.42 -21.79
N ASP A 122 -1.69 2.32 -21.17
CA ASP A 122 -1.53 2.14 -19.74
C ASP A 122 -0.06 2.31 -19.32
N GLU A 123 0.16 2.89 -18.14
CA GLU A 123 1.48 3.19 -17.59
C GLU A 123 1.67 2.54 -16.22
N PHE A 124 2.80 2.82 -15.56
CA PHE A 124 3.12 2.23 -14.26
C PHE A 124 3.48 3.28 -13.22
N VAL A 125 2.96 3.09 -12.00
CA VAL A 125 3.42 3.79 -10.79
C VAL A 125 4.44 2.91 -10.08
N MET A 126 5.58 3.48 -9.71
CA MET A 126 6.61 2.80 -8.92
C MET A 126 6.32 2.92 -7.42
N LEU A 127 6.31 1.79 -6.72
CA LEU A 127 6.27 1.68 -5.28
C LEU A 127 7.65 1.22 -4.79
N SER A 128 8.37 2.12 -4.13
CA SER A 128 9.72 1.84 -3.64
C SER A 128 9.74 1.18 -2.27
N ASN A 129 10.72 0.30 -2.07
CA ASN A 129 10.98 -0.36 -0.79
C ASN A 129 9.77 -1.12 -0.23
N VAL A 130 9.08 -1.90 -1.06
CA VAL A 130 7.93 -2.69 -0.62
C VAL A 130 8.28 -4.16 -0.47
N GLN A 131 7.53 -4.85 0.39
CA GLN A 131 7.34 -6.28 0.28
C GLN A 131 6.44 -6.55 -0.92
N LEU A 132 6.91 -7.40 -1.83
CA LEU A 132 6.18 -7.75 -3.04
C LEU A 132 4.88 -8.50 -2.70
N PRO A 133 3.82 -8.35 -3.52
CA PRO A 133 2.58 -9.09 -3.33
C PRO A 133 2.81 -10.60 -3.51
N VAL A 134 1.90 -11.39 -2.96
CA VAL A 134 1.93 -12.85 -3.12
C VAL A 134 1.57 -13.29 -4.55
N ASN A 135 1.91 -14.54 -4.90
CA ASN A 135 1.58 -15.20 -6.17
C ASN A 135 2.12 -14.53 -7.46
N PRO A 136 3.44 -14.22 -7.54
CA PRO A 136 4.04 -13.81 -8.81
C PRO A 136 4.05 -14.95 -9.84
N VAL A 137 4.01 -14.57 -11.12
CA VAL A 137 4.43 -15.41 -12.24
C VAL A 137 5.81 -14.95 -12.67
N SER A 138 6.83 -15.79 -12.46
CA SER A 138 8.24 -15.43 -12.69
C SER A 138 8.79 -16.03 -13.98
N PHE A 139 9.68 -15.28 -14.61
CA PHE A 139 10.46 -15.67 -15.79
C PHE A 139 11.93 -15.39 -15.51
N GLU A 140 12.80 -16.35 -15.84
CA GLU A 140 14.24 -16.20 -15.63
C GLU A 140 14.88 -15.27 -16.67
N ASN A 141 15.94 -14.59 -16.25
CA ASN A 141 16.87 -13.87 -17.13
C ASN A 141 16.20 -12.80 -18.01
N GLY A 142 15.25 -12.05 -17.43
CA GLY A 142 14.53 -10.97 -18.09
C GLY A 142 15.04 -9.59 -17.71
N SER A 143 14.95 -8.62 -18.62
CA SER A 143 15.18 -7.21 -18.33
C SER A 143 13.94 -6.54 -17.71
N ILE A 144 14.11 -5.35 -17.14
CA ILE A 144 12.97 -4.60 -16.62
C ILE A 144 12.03 -4.12 -17.74
N GLU A 145 12.58 -3.84 -18.92
CA GLU A 145 11.86 -3.48 -20.13
C GLU A 145 11.03 -4.66 -20.67
N GLU A 146 11.58 -5.88 -20.59
CA GLU A 146 10.87 -7.11 -20.92
C GLU A 146 9.72 -7.36 -19.95
N CYS A 147 9.91 -7.14 -18.64
CA CYS A 147 8.81 -7.20 -17.67
C CYS A 147 7.70 -6.20 -17.97
N LYS A 148 8.08 -4.94 -18.23
CA LYS A 148 7.13 -3.88 -18.58
C LYS A 148 6.33 -4.30 -19.82
N SER A 149 7.01 -4.74 -20.86
CA SER A 149 6.37 -5.14 -22.12
C SER A 149 5.47 -6.36 -21.96
N ALA A 150 5.91 -7.39 -21.22
CA ALA A 150 5.12 -8.58 -20.94
C ALA A 150 3.83 -8.25 -20.17
N CYS A 151 3.91 -7.33 -19.20
CA CYS A 151 2.75 -6.89 -18.44
C CYS A 151 1.79 -6.01 -19.29
N LEU A 152 2.32 -5.10 -20.11
CA LEU A 152 1.49 -4.27 -21.01
C LEU A 152 0.73 -5.11 -22.03
N ASN A 153 1.34 -6.17 -22.55
CA ASN A 153 0.73 -7.10 -23.50
C ASN A 153 -0.36 -8.00 -22.88
N SER A 154 -0.58 -7.92 -21.56
CA SER A 154 -1.61 -8.67 -20.86
C SER A 154 -2.54 -7.74 -20.09
N CYS A 155 -3.80 -7.63 -20.52
CA CYS A 155 -4.75 -6.74 -19.85
C CYS A 155 -4.98 -7.15 -18.38
N SER A 156 -4.96 -8.45 -18.08
CA SER A 156 -5.09 -8.98 -16.72
C SER A 156 -3.85 -8.79 -15.84
N CYS A 157 -2.70 -8.41 -16.40
CA CYS A 157 -1.53 -8.10 -15.60
C CYS A 157 -1.76 -6.81 -14.80
N THR A 158 -1.39 -6.81 -13.52
CA THR A 158 -1.59 -5.68 -12.61
C THR A 158 -0.30 -5.02 -12.14
N GLY A 159 0.84 -5.67 -12.30
CA GLY A 159 2.13 -5.07 -12.03
C GLY A 159 3.29 -6.02 -12.25
N TYR A 160 4.51 -5.50 -12.13
CA TYR A 160 5.74 -6.28 -12.27
C TYR A 160 6.84 -5.81 -11.31
N ALA A 161 7.84 -6.66 -11.10
CA ALA A 161 9.08 -6.35 -10.38
C ALA A 161 10.25 -7.09 -11.02
N LEU A 162 11.45 -6.55 -10.81
CA LEU A 162 12.70 -7.22 -11.15
C LEU A 162 13.47 -7.53 -9.85
N ASN A 163 13.91 -8.78 -9.71
CA ASN A 163 14.74 -9.21 -8.58
C ASN A 163 15.97 -9.97 -9.10
N ASP A 164 17.15 -9.34 -9.07
CA ASP A 164 18.42 -9.95 -9.51
C ASP A 164 18.30 -10.68 -10.86
N TYR A 165 17.73 -9.99 -11.88
CA TYR A 165 17.44 -10.49 -13.24
C TYR A 165 16.24 -11.44 -13.41
N ASN A 166 15.55 -11.76 -12.32
CA ASN A 166 14.30 -12.52 -12.40
C ASN A 166 13.13 -11.55 -12.54
N CYS A 167 12.49 -11.64 -13.70
CA CYS A 167 11.28 -10.89 -14.00
C CYS A 167 10.09 -11.55 -13.31
N SER A 168 9.25 -10.77 -12.62
CA SER A 168 7.99 -11.28 -12.07
C SER A 168 6.84 -10.36 -12.44
N ILE A 169 5.73 -10.94 -12.89
CA ILE A 169 4.48 -10.23 -13.16
C ILE A 169 3.37 -10.76 -12.25
N TRP A 170 2.38 -9.92 -11.97
CA TRP A 170 1.19 -10.29 -11.20
C TRP A 170 -0.04 -10.20 -12.08
N ILE A 171 -0.96 -11.15 -11.89
CA ILE A 171 -2.23 -11.23 -12.63
C ILE A 171 -3.36 -11.12 -11.61
N GLY A 172 -4.30 -10.20 -11.84
CA GLY A 172 -5.41 -9.96 -10.93
C GLY A 172 -5.02 -9.19 -9.66
N ASP A 173 -5.75 -9.40 -8.58
CA ASP A 173 -5.66 -8.58 -7.37
C ASP A 173 -4.28 -8.65 -6.69
N LEU A 174 -3.73 -7.48 -6.37
CA LEU A 174 -2.48 -7.35 -5.60
C LEU A 174 -2.79 -7.46 -4.12
N ILE A 175 -2.26 -8.48 -3.45
CA ILE A 175 -2.58 -8.78 -2.05
C ILE A 175 -1.29 -8.84 -1.23
N ASN A 176 -1.38 -8.38 0.03
CA ASN A 176 -0.29 -8.45 1.01
C ASN A 176 0.91 -7.57 0.68
N LEU A 177 0.65 -6.41 0.07
CA LEU A 177 1.66 -5.39 -0.18
C LEU A 177 1.95 -4.61 1.11
N GLN A 178 3.24 -4.40 1.40
CA GLN A 178 3.67 -3.71 2.61
C GLN A 178 4.83 -2.75 2.33
N GLN A 179 4.75 -1.53 2.84
CA GLN A 179 5.86 -0.60 2.88
C GLN A 179 6.90 -1.09 3.90
N LEU A 180 8.14 -1.29 3.43
CA LEU A 180 9.28 -1.62 4.27
C LEU A 180 10.19 -0.41 4.43
N SER A 181 11.07 -0.49 5.43
CA SER A 181 12.16 0.47 5.60
C SER A 181 13.20 0.29 4.49
N ALA A 182 13.84 1.38 4.07
CA ALA A 182 14.83 1.37 2.98
C ALA A 182 16.06 0.48 3.25
N ASN A 183 16.33 0.14 4.52
CA ASN A 183 17.43 -0.74 4.92
C ASN A 183 17.03 -2.23 5.02
N ASN A 184 15.78 -2.58 4.70
CA ASN A 184 15.33 -3.96 4.75
C ASN A 184 15.80 -4.72 3.51
N HIS A 185 16.55 -5.80 3.71
CA HIS A 185 17.10 -6.62 2.61
C HIS A 185 16.04 -7.29 1.74
N SER A 186 14.81 -7.42 2.22
CA SER A 186 13.67 -7.95 1.46
C SER A 186 12.91 -6.87 0.68
N ALA A 187 13.24 -5.59 0.85
CA ALA A 187 12.60 -4.49 0.17
C ALA A 187 12.94 -4.50 -1.33
N ARG A 188 11.92 -4.30 -2.17
CA ARG A 188 12.03 -4.26 -3.63
C ARG A 188 11.20 -3.13 -4.19
N ASP A 189 11.50 -2.73 -5.42
CA ASP A 189 10.65 -1.83 -6.18
C ASP A 189 9.60 -2.63 -6.93
N PHE A 190 8.36 -2.13 -6.92
CA PHE A 190 7.22 -2.74 -7.59
C PHE A 190 6.51 -1.74 -8.48
N TYR A 191 6.19 -2.13 -9.70
CA TYR A 191 5.58 -1.27 -10.71
C TYR A 191 4.13 -1.69 -10.92
N VAL A 192 3.19 -0.86 -10.50
CA VAL A 192 1.76 -1.14 -10.57
C VAL A 192 1.19 -0.52 -11.84
N LYS A 193 0.51 -1.33 -12.66
CA LYS A 193 -0.13 -0.86 -13.90
C LYS A 193 -1.30 0.04 -13.57
N VAL A 194 -1.39 1.22 -14.19
CA VAL A 194 -2.44 2.24 -14.02
C VAL A 194 -2.79 2.87 -15.38
N ALA A 195 -3.93 3.54 -15.46
CA ALA A 195 -4.26 4.32 -16.65
C ALA A 195 -3.32 5.54 -16.79
N ALA A 196 -2.98 5.93 -18.02
CA ALA A 196 -2.11 7.10 -18.29
C ALA A 196 -2.57 8.39 -17.61
N SER A 197 -3.89 8.59 -17.52
CA SER A 197 -4.50 9.78 -16.90
C SER A 197 -4.18 9.94 -15.41
N VAL A 198 -3.74 8.87 -14.72
CA VAL A 198 -3.24 8.94 -13.33
C VAL A 198 -1.93 9.72 -13.24
N LEU A 199 -1.13 9.70 -14.32
CA LEU A 199 0.18 10.36 -14.39
C LEU A 199 0.13 11.70 -15.13
N SER A 200 -0.96 12.00 -15.85
CA SER A 200 -1.14 13.29 -16.50
C SER A 200 -1.39 14.40 -15.46
N PRO A 201 -0.70 15.54 -15.53
CA PRO A 201 -1.02 16.68 -14.68
C PRO A 201 -2.45 17.14 -14.97
N GLU A 202 -3.28 17.21 -13.94
CA GLU A 202 -4.67 17.64 -14.02
C GLU A 202 -4.71 19.11 -14.52
N ILE A 203 -4.86 19.32 -15.83
CA ILE A 203 -5.28 20.62 -16.34
C ILE A 203 -6.73 20.75 -15.91
N THR A 204 -6.95 21.44 -14.80
CA THR A 204 -8.28 21.86 -14.35
C THR A 204 -8.90 22.73 -15.45
N HIS A 205 -9.57 22.11 -16.41
CA HIS A 205 -10.58 22.75 -17.21
C HIS A 205 -11.76 23.02 -16.28
N ALA A 206 -11.67 24.12 -15.54
CA ALA A 206 -12.81 24.69 -14.84
C ALA A 206 -13.92 24.91 -15.86
N SER A 207 -14.86 23.96 -15.93
CA SER A 207 -16.15 24.11 -16.58
C SER A 207 -16.99 25.06 -15.72
N GLY A 208 -16.57 26.32 -15.69
CA GLY A 208 -17.29 27.43 -15.09
C GLY A 208 -18.19 28.04 -16.16
N ASN A 209 -19.48 27.80 -16.01
CA ASN A 209 -20.58 28.36 -16.81
C ASN A 209 -20.35 29.87 -17.08
N LYS A 210 -19.93 30.24 -18.30
CA LYS A 210 -19.66 31.62 -18.71
C LYS A 210 -20.97 32.40 -18.90
N ARG A 211 -21.67 32.72 -17.81
CA ARG A 211 -22.67 33.79 -17.82
C ARG A 211 -21.97 35.13 -17.63
N LYS A 212 -21.73 35.78 -18.77
CA LYS A 212 -21.46 37.21 -19.00
C LYS A 212 -21.43 38.07 -17.73
N LEU A 213 -20.23 38.42 -17.26
CA LEU A 213 -20.02 39.63 -16.47
C LEU A 213 -19.22 40.62 -17.33
N TRP A 214 -19.94 41.30 -18.22
CA TRP A 214 -19.43 42.50 -18.87
C TRP A 214 -20.24 43.69 -18.33
N ILE A 215 -19.51 44.76 -17.99
CA ILE A 215 -19.98 46.11 -17.60
C ILE A 215 -20.17 46.28 -16.08
N ILE A 216 -19.18 46.84 -15.37
CA ILE A 216 -19.23 48.02 -14.46
C ILE A 216 -17.76 48.34 -14.08
N VAL A 217 -16.93 48.76 -15.04
CA VAL A 217 -15.62 49.39 -14.73
C VAL A 217 -15.40 50.68 -15.53
N VAL A 218 -16.17 50.90 -16.61
CA VAL A 218 -16.07 52.10 -17.46
C VAL A 218 -16.83 53.32 -16.89
N LEU A 219 -17.77 53.15 -15.95
CA LEU A 219 -18.55 54.25 -15.37
C LEU A 219 -17.93 54.87 -14.10
N ALA A 220 -16.96 54.22 -13.45
CA ALA A 220 -16.33 54.76 -12.23
C ALA A 220 -15.15 55.71 -12.54
N ILE A 221 -14.48 55.55 -13.69
CA ILE A 221 -13.35 56.39 -14.10
C ILE A 221 -13.84 57.71 -14.72
N SER A 222 -15.06 57.75 -15.25
CA SER A 222 -15.67 58.95 -15.83
C SER A 222 -16.26 59.91 -14.78
N LEU A 223 -16.50 59.47 -13.54
CA LEU A 223 -17.04 60.32 -12.46
C LEU A 223 -15.96 60.95 -11.56
N THR A 224 -14.74 60.42 -11.52
CA THR A 224 -13.64 61.04 -10.74
C THR A 224 -12.91 62.14 -11.50
N ALA A 225 -12.99 62.15 -12.84
CA ALA A 225 -12.40 63.21 -13.68
C ALA A 225 -13.25 64.49 -13.76
N ILE A 226 -14.49 64.50 -13.25
CA ILE A 226 -15.39 65.68 -13.29
C ILE A 226 -15.32 66.50 -11.99
N SER A 227 -14.87 65.94 -10.86
CA SER A 227 -14.82 66.70 -9.59
C SER A 227 -13.54 67.55 -9.41
N SER A 228 -12.46 67.26 -10.13
CA SER A 228 -11.22 68.05 -10.06
C SER A 228 -11.20 69.29 -10.96
N ALA A 229 -12.27 69.53 -11.73
CA ALA A 229 -12.45 70.75 -12.53
C ALA A 229 -13.38 71.80 -11.88
N ALA A 230 -13.90 71.55 -10.67
CA ALA A 230 -14.85 72.43 -9.98
C ALA A 230 -14.27 73.16 -8.75
N PHE A 231 -12.96 73.13 -8.53
CA PHE A 231 -12.27 73.99 -7.55
C PHE A 231 -11.08 74.69 -8.22
N ILE A 232 -11.42 75.63 -9.12
CA ILE A 232 -10.70 76.89 -9.26
C ILE A 232 -11.28 77.84 -8.21
#